data_AF-A0A0F2L391-F1
#
_entry.id   AF-A0A0F2L391-F1
#
_cell.length_a   1.000
_cell.length_b   1.000
_cell.length_c   1.000
_cell.angle_alpha   90.00
_cell.angle_beta   90.00
_cell.angle_gamma   90.00
#
_symmetry.space_group_name_H-M   'P 1'
#
loop_
_entity.id
_entity.type
_entity.pdbx_description
1 polymer ?
#
loop_
_entity_poly.entity_id
_entity_poly.type
_entity_poly.pdbx_seq_one_letter_code
_entity_poly.pdbx_strand_id
1 'polypeptide(L)'
;MSMSTEARLALLLLEEVELRGGKVRLRFLKVYRLVAYWLGKNYAGNLISKLVASGYLSIKDDSVELLRRFKANRTIMQVYREARELVISTYLAMQRPLSR
;
A
#
# COMPACT_ATOMS: atom_id res chain seq x y z
N MET A 1 -10.05 17.08 -7.14
CA MET A 1 -10.15 16.34 -5.87
C MET A 1 -8.79 15.74 -5.58
N SER A 2 -8.18 16.01 -4.41
CA SER A 2 -6.92 15.33 -4.07
C SER A 2 -7.23 13.88 -3.73
N MET A 3 -6.42 12.96 -4.26
CA MET A 3 -6.53 11.53 -3.94
C MET A 3 -6.25 11.34 -2.45
N SER A 4 -7.11 10.59 -1.74
CA SER A 4 -6.90 10.33 -0.32
C SER A 4 -5.58 9.59 -0.09
N THR A 5 -4.95 9.81 1.08
CA THR A 5 -3.74 9.07 1.49
C THR A 5 -3.91 7.57 1.33
N GLU A 6 -5.06 7.05 1.76
CA GLU A 6 -5.37 5.64 1.73
C GLU A 6 -5.40 5.11 0.28
N ALA A 7 -6.02 5.86 -0.65
CA ALA A 7 -6.04 5.51 -2.07
C ALA A 7 -4.64 5.58 -2.71
N ARG A 8 -3.80 6.57 -2.32
CA ARG A 8 -2.41 6.66 -2.78
C ARG A 8 -1.57 5.47 -2.29
N LEU A 9 -1.70 5.10 -1.01
CA LEU A 9 -1.03 3.91 -0.46
C LEU A 9 -1.50 2.62 -1.15
N ALA A 10 -2.80 2.52 -1.44
CA ALA A 10 -3.38 1.41 -2.18
C ALA A 10 -2.75 1.30 -3.58
N LEU A 11 -2.65 2.41 -4.31
CA LEU A 11 -2.03 2.44 -5.64
C LEU A 11 -0.55 2.02 -5.59
N LEU A 12 0.23 2.57 -4.65
CA LEU A 12 1.64 2.21 -4.48
C LEU A 12 1.82 0.72 -4.16
N LEU A 13 0.90 0.14 -3.40
CA LEU A 13 0.92 -1.29 -3.10
C LEU A 13 0.62 -2.13 -4.33
N LEU A 14 -0.38 -1.75 -5.13
CA LEU A 14 -0.69 -2.41 -6.41
C LEU A 14 0.49 -2.29 -7.39
N GLU A 15 1.12 -1.12 -7.49
CA GLU A 15 2.30 -0.88 -8.33
C GLU A 15 3.46 -1.77 -7.90
N GLU A 16 3.69 -1.93 -6.59
CA GLU A 16 4.71 -2.86 -6.08
C GLU A 16 4.40 -4.31 -6.49
N VAL A 17 3.15 -4.77 -6.35
CA VAL A 17 2.77 -6.14 -6.75
C VAL A 17 2.99 -6.32 -8.26
N GLU A 18 2.58 -5.35 -9.07
CA GLU A 18 2.76 -5.38 -10.53
C GLU A 18 4.25 -5.51 -10.91
N LEU A 19 5.09 -4.63 -10.35
CA LEU A 19 6.53 -4.59 -10.59
C LEU A 19 7.27 -5.83 -10.09
N ARG A 20 6.64 -6.63 -9.22
CA ARG A 20 7.15 -7.92 -8.75
C ARG A 20 6.62 -9.12 -9.56
N GLY A 21 5.97 -8.86 -10.69
CA GLY A 21 5.44 -9.91 -11.58
C GLY A 21 3.98 -10.28 -11.30
N GLY A 22 3.26 -9.47 -10.52
CA GLY A 22 1.81 -9.62 -10.31
C GLY A 22 1.43 -10.59 -9.21
N LYS A 23 2.40 -11.33 -8.66
CA LYS A 23 2.19 -12.26 -7.55
C LYS A 23 3.39 -12.25 -6.61
N VAL A 24 3.15 -12.04 -5.33
CA VAL A 24 4.21 -11.97 -4.31
C VAL A 24 3.66 -12.23 -2.93
N ARG A 25 4.47 -12.80 -2.02
CA ARG A 25 4.09 -12.93 -0.61
C ARG A 25 3.97 -11.57 0.07
N LEU A 26 2.94 -11.39 0.88
CA LEU A 26 2.64 -10.14 1.59
C LEU A 26 3.84 -9.67 2.42
N ARG A 27 4.54 -10.59 3.09
CA ARG A 27 5.76 -10.30 3.86
C ARG A 27 6.91 -9.68 3.05
N PHE A 28 6.90 -9.83 1.72
CA PHE A 28 7.93 -9.26 0.84
C PHE A 28 7.53 -7.89 0.27
N LEU A 29 6.25 -7.51 0.38
CA LEU A 29 5.78 -6.18 -0.01
C LEU A 29 6.31 -5.14 0.97
N LYS A 30 7.23 -4.30 0.51
CA LYS A 30 7.84 -3.24 1.31
C LYS A 30 6.84 -2.14 1.62
N VAL A 31 5.94 -1.81 0.69
CA VAL A 31 4.87 -0.82 0.93
C VAL A 31 3.97 -1.30 2.07
N TYR A 32 3.52 -2.56 2.01
CA TYR A 32 2.75 -3.17 3.10
C TYR A 32 3.48 -3.12 4.44
N ARG A 33 4.76 -3.52 4.47
CA ARG A 33 5.58 -3.48 5.69
C ARG A 33 5.77 -2.07 6.25
N LEU A 34 5.95 -1.07 5.39
CA LEU A 34 6.07 0.33 5.80
C LEU A 34 4.77 0.81 6.45
N VAL A 35 3.63 0.56 5.80
CA VAL A 35 2.30 0.92 6.35
C VAL A 35 2.07 0.23 7.69
N ALA A 36 2.34 -1.07 7.78
CA ALA A 36 2.14 -1.85 9.01
C ALA A 36 3.03 -1.37 10.17
N TYR A 37 4.27 -0.96 9.87
CA TYR A 37 5.22 -0.48 10.87
C TYR A 37 4.84 0.90 11.42
N TRP A 38 4.54 1.85 10.54
CA TRP A 38 4.31 3.24 10.95
C TRP A 38 2.85 3.55 11.30
N LEU A 39 1.89 3.01 10.55
CA LEU A 39 0.46 3.29 10.71
C LEU A 39 -0.27 2.17 11.47
N GLY A 40 0.44 1.08 11.80
CA GLY A 40 -0.07 -0.06 12.55
C GLY A 40 -0.65 -1.17 11.66
N LYS A 41 -0.62 -2.39 12.21
CA LYS A 41 -1.08 -3.61 11.51
C LYS A 41 -2.56 -3.54 11.10
N ASN A 42 -3.42 -2.93 11.92
CA ASN A 42 -4.84 -2.78 11.62
C ASN A 42 -5.06 -1.90 10.39
N TYR A 43 -4.32 -0.80 10.26
CA TYR A 43 -4.39 0.09 9.09
C TYR A 43 -3.97 -0.65 7.82
N ALA A 44 -2.83 -1.36 7.87
CA ALA A 44 -2.34 -2.16 6.75
C ALA A 44 -3.30 -3.30 6.37
N GLY A 45 -3.89 -3.97 7.37
CA GLY A 45 -4.90 -5.00 7.18
C GLY A 45 -6.14 -4.46 6.48
N ASN A 46 -6.70 -3.34 6.97
CA ASN A 46 -7.85 -2.69 6.37
C ASN A 46 -7.61 -2.27 4.92
N LEU A 47 -6.43 -1.71 4.62
CA LEU A 47 -6.02 -1.33 3.28
C LEU A 47 -6.06 -2.52 2.32
N ILE A 48 -5.46 -3.64 2.73
CA ILE A 48 -5.43 -4.89 1.95
C ILE A 48 -6.84 -5.48 1.80
N SER A 49 -7.62 -5.55 2.88
CA SER A 49 -8.99 -6.07 2.85
C SER A 49 -9.88 -5.29 1.89
N LYS A 50 -9.73 -3.96 1.84
CA LYS A 50 -10.43 -3.11 0.85
C LYS A 50 -10.05 -3.48 -0.58
N LEU A 51 -8.75 -3.66 -0.87
CA LEU A 51 -8.27 -4.05 -2.21
C LEU A 51 -8.75 -5.45 -2.65
N VAL A 52 -8.89 -6.37 -1.70
CA VAL A 52 -9.47 -7.70 -1.95
C VAL A 52 -10.96 -7.59 -2.21
N ALA A 53 -11.70 -6.87 -1.35
CA ALA A 53 -13.14 -6.69 -1.48
C ALA A 53 -13.53 -5.98 -2.79
N SER A 54 -12.69 -5.06 -3.27
CA SER A 54 -12.90 -4.36 -4.55
C SER A 54 -12.42 -5.14 -5.78
N GLY A 55 -11.86 -6.35 -5.60
CA GLY A 55 -11.44 -7.21 -6.70
C GLY A 55 -10.17 -6.77 -7.43
N TYR A 56 -9.28 -5.99 -6.80
CA TYR A 56 -7.96 -5.69 -7.36
C TYR A 56 -6.94 -6.78 -7.02
N LEU A 57 -7.06 -7.38 -5.84
CA LEU A 57 -6.16 -8.40 -5.33
C LEU A 57 -6.92 -9.65 -4.91
N SER A 58 -6.24 -10.79 -4.96
CA SER A 58 -6.59 -11.98 -4.20
C SER A 58 -5.47 -12.31 -3.22
N ILE A 59 -5.82 -12.96 -2.11
CA ILE A 59 -4.85 -13.46 -1.14
C ILE A 59 -5.10 -14.93 -0.89
N LYS A 60 -4.05 -15.74 -1.05
CA LYS A 60 -4.05 -17.18 -0.76
C LYS A 60 -2.71 -17.57 -0.15
N ASP A 61 -2.74 -18.21 1.02
CA ASP A 61 -1.54 -18.72 1.71
C ASP A 61 -0.40 -17.68 1.83
N ASP A 62 -0.74 -16.47 2.29
CA ASP A 62 0.17 -15.30 2.39
C ASP A 62 0.67 -14.74 1.03
N SER A 63 0.26 -15.32 -0.10
CA SER A 63 0.52 -14.80 -1.44
C SER A 63 -0.57 -13.82 -1.86
N VAL A 64 -0.15 -12.64 -2.28
CA VAL A 64 -0.98 -11.60 -2.90
C VAL A 64 -0.84 -11.69 -4.42
N GLU A 65 -1.94 -11.63 -5.15
CA GLU A 65 -1.96 -11.72 -6.61
C GLU A 65 -2.91 -10.68 -7.21
N LEU A 66 -2.46 -9.97 -8.26
CA LEU A 66 -3.27 -9.02 -9.02
C LEU A 66 -4.33 -9.75 -9.84
N LEU A 67 -5.59 -9.41 -9.63
CA LEU A 67 -6.71 -9.93 -10.43
C LEU A 67 -6.83 -9.24 -11.78
N ARG A 68 -6.34 -8.00 -11.89
CA ARG A 68 -6.25 -7.25 -13.15
C ARG A 68 -4.86 -6.64 -13.27
N ARG A 69 -4.14 -7.01 -14.32
CA ARG A 69 -2.81 -6.47 -14.63
C ARG A 69 -2.95 -5.06 -15.18
N PHE A 70 -2.00 -4.21 -14.84
CA PHE A 70 -1.89 -2.85 -15.37
C PHE A 70 -0.42 -2.52 -15.54
N LYS A 71 -0.08 -1.52 -16.35
CA LYS A 71 1.32 -1.12 -16.51
C LYS A 71 1.69 -0.10 -15.44
N ALA A 72 2.59 -0.47 -14.54
CA ALA A 72 3.26 0.50 -13.68
C ALA A 72 4.23 1.34 -14.52
N ASN A 73 4.08 2.66 -14.48
CA ASN A 73 4.95 3.60 -15.22
C ASN A 73 6.18 4.03 -14.40
N ARG A 74 6.36 3.45 -13.21
CA ARG A 74 7.37 3.81 -12.22
C ARG A 74 8.29 2.64 -11.95
N THR A 75 9.52 2.93 -11.53
CA THR A 75 10.43 1.94 -11.00
C THR A 75 10.04 1.55 -9.57
N ILE A 76 10.46 0.35 -9.15
CA ILE A 76 10.20 -0.13 -7.79
C ILE A 76 10.80 0.79 -6.71
N MET A 77 11.92 1.46 -7.02
CA MET A 77 12.56 2.42 -6.12
C MET A 77 11.76 3.72 -5.96
N GLN A 78 11.13 4.19 -7.04
CA GLN A 78 10.23 5.36 -6.97
C GLN A 78 9.01 5.06 -6.10
N VAL A 79 8.39 3.89 -6.28
CA VAL A 79 7.27 3.41 -5.45
C VAL A 79 7.65 3.40 -3.97
N TYR A 80 8.84 2.89 -3.63
CA TYR A 80 9.30 2.85 -2.24
C TYR A 80 9.57 4.22 -1.64
N ARG A 81 10.14 5.14 -2.42
CA ARG A 81 10.41 6.50 -1.97
C ARG A 81 9.09 7.21 -1.66
N GLU A 82 8.14 7.18 -2.59
CA GLU A 82 6.85 7.84 -2.41
C GLU A 82 6.04 7.21 -1.27
N ALA A 83 6.05 5.87 -1.14
CA ALA A 83 5.40 5.20 -0.02
C ALA A 83 6.00 5.63 1.32
N ARG A 84 7.33 5.76 1.42
CA ARG A 84 8.00 6.22 2.64
C ARG A 84 7.58 7.65 2.99
N GLU A 85 7.64 8.57 2.03
CA GLU A 85 7.26 9.97 2.22
C GLU A 85 5.80 10.11 2.65
N LEU A 86 4.90 9.36 2.01
CA LEU A 86 3.47 9.37 2.32
C LEU A 86 3.17 8.76 3.69
N VAL A 87 3.79 7.63 4.03
CA VAL A 87 3.57 6.97 5.33
C VAL A 87 4.08 7.83 6.49
N ILE A 88 5.27 8.44 6.35
CA ILE A 88 5.84 9.32 7.40
C ILE A 88 4.98 10.58 7.58
N SER A 89 4.60 11.25 6.48
CA SER A 89 3.74 12.43 6.56
C SER A 89 2.39 12.12 7.19
N THR A 90 1.79 10.98 6.86
CA THR A 90 0.54 10.50 7.45
C THR A 90 0.69 10.23 8.94
N TYR A 91 1.74 9.52 9.34
CA TYR A 91 2.04 9.27 10.74
C TYR A 91 2.16 10.57 11.54
N LEU A 92 2.96 11.53 11.05
CA LEU A 92 3.13 12.82 11.71
C LEU A 92 1.82 13.61 11.80
N ALA A 93 0.96 13.54 10.77
CA ALA A 93 -0.35 14.17 10.81
C ALA A 93 -1.28 13.55 11.85
N MET A 94 -1.23 12.22 12.03
CA MET A 94 -2.00 11.51 13.06
C MET A 94 -1.53 11.83 14.49
N GLN A 95 -0.27 12.23 14.66
CA GLN A 95 0.32 12.59 15.95
C GLN A 95 0.09 14.06 16.33
N ARG A 96 -0.30 14.92 15.38
CA ARG A 96 -0.59 16.32 15.70
C ARG A 96 -1.85 16.37 16.57
N PRO A 97 -1.80 17.00 17.76
CA PRO A 97 -3.02 17.23 18.52
C PRO A 97 -3.96 18.06 17.64
N LEU A 98 -5.25 17.71 17.66
CA LEU A 98 -6.28 18.58 17.12
C LEU A 98 -6.16 19.90 17.88
N SER A 99 -5.63 20.94 17.22
CA SER A 99 -5.64 22.29 17.77
C SER A 99 -7.09 22.61 18.11
N ARG A 100 -7.38 22.70 19.42
CA ARG A 100 -8.67 23.19 19.93
C ARG A 100 -8.80 24.68 19.65
#